data_AF-L7E5K5-F1
#
_entry.id   AF-L7E5K5-F1
#
_cell.length_a   1.000
_cell.length_b   1.000
_cell.length_c   1.000
_cell.angle_alpha   90.00
_cell.angle_beta   90.00
_cell.angle_gamma   90.00
#
_symmetry.space_group_name_H-M   'P 1'
#
loop_
_entity.id
_entity.type
_entity.pdbx_description
1 polymer ?
#
loop_
_entity_poly.entity_id
_entity_poly.type
_entity_poly.pdbx_seq_one_letter_code
_entity_poly.pdbx_strand_id
1 'polypeptide(L)'
;MPPEPPNPTFPENTIPPAGYSPPVYSPNNPQSRQIQTYRLDIGDQITVSVPDFPEFNSASPVDPDGNFLVPILGRIPVLGLTLDEVQTKIRLELGRKYLREEPEVIAVLTTARPVQLTILGEVQRPGFYSIAPNTSLVQVILAAGGGTPRADLRSILVRRVLVDGTVLEEKLDLYTPLIKGERLPDLRLQGGDAVVVSKLEVGQETGYNRTLVARTTLAQQNITVRVLAPSIPSGISLRNVSIPNGSTFLDVVASLPVSDRLRINVNEVSLLRFDSAKGGIVSQTLSPIAAVRGDISQNIPLEDQDVIIVTRTLLGEIFAAFNIITQPIRDISSFTNTILDFGNQFNNFNN
;
A
#
# COMPACT_ATOMS: atom_id res chain seq x y z
N MET A 1 13.26 12.45 23.24
CA MET A 1 13.99 11.61 22.27
C MET A 1 12.98 11.13 21.24
N PRO A 2 13.26 11.25 19.93
CA PRO A 2 12.45 10.54 18.94
C PRO A 2 12.52 9.03 19.21
N PRO A 3 11.45 8.27 18.93
CA PRO A 3 11.47 6.82 19.05
C PRO A 3 12.58 6.25 18.17
N GLU A 4 13.32 5.29 18.71
CA GLU A 4 14.32 4.53 17.95
C GLU A 4 13.62 3.84 16.77
N PRO A 5 14.16 3.94 15.54
CA PRO A 5 13.56 3.27 14.40
C PRO A 5 13.47 1.77 14.66
N PRO A 6 12.41 1.09 14.21
CA PRO A 6 12.29 -0.35 14.37
C PRO A 6 13.49 -1.04 13.73
N ASN A 7 13.96 -2.12 14.35
CA ASN A 7 15.06 -2.91 13.82
C ASN A 7 14.76 -3.33 12.37
N PRO A 8 15.72 -3.22 11.45
CA PRO A 8 15.54 -3.63 10.07
C PRO A 8 15.14 -5.11 10.03
N THR A 9 14.08 -5.42 9.30
CA THR A 9 13.56 -6.79 9.10
C THR A 9 14.51 -7.67 8.28
N PHE A 10 15.57 -7.09 7.72
CA PHE A 10 16.61 -7.81 6.99
C PHE A 10 17.98 -7.53 7.60
N PRO A 11 18.79 -8.58 7.81
CA PRO A 11 20.19 -8.43 8.19
C PRO A 11 20.95 -7.58 7.17
N GLU A 12 21.84 -6.69 7.61
CA GLU A 12 22.55 -5.71 6.76
C GLU A 12 23.39 -6.38 5.66
N ASN A 13 23.91 -7.58 5.93
CA ASN A 13 24.62 -8.47 5.00
C ASN A 13 23.73 -9.07 3.90
N THR A 14 22.43 -8.82 3.93
CA THR A 14 21.49 -9.25 2.89
C THR A 14 20.98 -8.09 2.02
N ILE A 15 21.42 -6.86 2.31
CA ILE A 15 21.19 -5.70 1.47
C ILE A 15 22.17 -5.79 0.29
N PRO A 16 21.70 -5.67 -0.96
CA PRO A 16 22.60 -5.70 -2.11
C PRO A 16 23.70 -4.62 -2.02
N PRO A 17 24.92 -4.90 -2.50
CA PRO A 17 26.02 -3.94 -2.44
C PRO A 17 25.69 -2.67 -3.23
N ALA A 18 26.29 -1.55 -2.84
CA ALA A 18 26.08 -0.26 -3.51
C ALA A 18 26.36 -0.37 -5.02
N GLY A 19 25.35 -0.06 -5.84
CA GLY A 19 25.41 -0.17 -7.31
C GLY A 19 24.86 -1.48 -7.89
N TYR A 20 24.42 -2.44 -7.06
CA TYR A 20 23.65 -3.58 -7.54
C TYR A 20 22.30 -3.12 -8.08
N SER A 21 22.03 -3.43 -9.35
CA SER A 21 20.69 -3.36 -9.92
C SER A 21 20.20 -4.79 -10.10
N PRO A 22 19.09 -5.18 -9.46
CA PRO A 22 18.50 -6.48 -9.71
C PRO A 22 18.17 -6.66 -11.20
N PRO A 23 18.27 -7.89 -11.72
CA PRO A 23 17.87 -8.23 -13.07
C PRO A 23 16.40 -7.86 -13.31
N VAL A 24 16.09 -7.39 -14.51
CA VAL A 24 14.70 -7.19 -14.92
C VAL A 24 14.06 -8.55 -15.20
N TYR A 25 12.86 -8.74 -14.65
CA TYR A 25 12.09 -9.95 -14.84
C TYR A 25 11.88 -10.25 -16.31
N SER A 26 12.33 -11.43 -16.73
CA SER A 26 12.12 -11.97 -18.07
C SER A 26 11.93 -13.48 -17.99
N PRO A 27 10.84 -14.06 -18.54
CA PRO A 27 10.57 -15.49 -18.44
C PRO A 27 11.72 -16.39 -18.95
N ASN A 28 12.57 -15.85 -19.83
CA ASN A 28 13.68 -16.58 -20.42
C ASN A 28 15.03 -16.37 -19.73
N ASN A 29 15.12 -15.46 -18.75
CA ASN A 29 16.32 -15.24 -17.96
C ASN A 29 16.52 -16.37 -16.92
N PRO A 30 17.71 -16.99 -16.81
CA PRO A 30 18.00 -17.99 -15.78
C PRO A 30 17.65 -17.55 -14.35
N GLN A 31 17.94 -16.31 -13.94
CA GLN A 31 17.61 -15.83 -12.59
C GLN A 31 16.10 -15.72 -12.39
N SER A 32 15.39 -15.16 -13.36
CA SER A 32 13.93 -15.05 -13.32
C SER A 32 13.26 -16.44 -13.30
N ARG A 33 13.86 -17.45 -13.93
CA ARG A 33 13.41 -18.85 -13.83
C ARG A 33 13.63 -19.42 -12.43
N GLN A 34 14.80 -19.18 -11.83
CA GLN A 34 15.09 -19.64 -10.47
C GLN A 34 14.10 -19.09 -9.44
N ILE A 35 13.71 -17.81 -9.54
CA ILE A 35 12.69 -17.22 -8.65
C ILE A 35 11.27 -17.69 -8.98
N GLN A 36 11.00 -18.23 -10.18
CA GLN A 36 9.69 -18.79 -10.51
C GLN A 36 9.56 -20.25 -10.06
N THR A 37 10.68 -20.97 -9.95
CA THR A 37 10.70 -22.36 -9.51
C THR A 37 10.07 -22.52 -8.13
N TYR A 38 9.02 -23.32 -8.05
CA TYR A 38 8.39 -23.68 -6.79
C TYR A 38 9.31 -24.58 -5.96
N ARG A 39 9.57 -24.17 -4.72
CA ARG A 39 10.35 -24.94 -3.76
C ARG A 39 9.48 -25.26 -2.57
N LEU A 40 9.56 -26.51 -2.12
CA LEU A 40 8.76 -27.01 -1.03
C LEU A 40 9.13 -26.33 0.28
N ASP A 41 8.12 -26.14 1.11
CA ASP A 41 8.28 -25.49 2.39
C ASP A 41 7.39 -26.18 3.46
N ILE A 42 7.66 -25.93 4.74
CA ILE A 42 7.00 -26.57 5.91
C ILE A 42 5.48 -26.47 5.84
N GLY A 43 4.78 -27.61 5.85
CA GLY A 43 3.31 -27.67 5.80
C GLY A 43 2.70 -27.82 4.41
N ASP A 44 3.51 -27.81 3.35
CA ASP A 44 3.05 -28.23 2.02
C ASP A 44 2.63 -29.70 2.04
N GLN A 45 1.50 -30.03 1.41
CA GLN A 45 1.06 -31.42 1.28
C GLN A 45 1.55 -32.02 -0.02
N ILE A 46 2.27 -33.13 0.10
CA ILE A 46 2.85 -33.85 -1.02
C ILE A 46 2.29 -35.27 -1.01
N THR A 47 1.93 -35.76 -2.19
CA THR A 47 1.68 -37.18 -2.43
C THR A 47 2.81 -37.76 -3.25
N VAL A 48 3.39 -38.85 -2.77
CA VAL A 48 4.38 -39.65 -3.46
C VAL A 48 3.77 -41.00 -3.80
N SER A 49 3.87 -41.37 -5.07
CA SER A 49 3.45 -42.66 -5.61
C SER A 49 4.66 -43.37 -6.23
N VAL A 50 4.81 -44.64 -5.90
CA VAL A 50 5.80 -45.56 -6.46
C VAL A 50 5.00 -46.71 -7.10
N PRO A 51 4.67 -46.62 -8.40
CA PRO A 51 3.64 -47.46 -9.04
C PRO A 51 3.82 -48.97 -8.83
N ASP A 52 5.05 -49.47 -8.94
CA ASP A 52 5.37 -50.89 -8.79
C ASP A 52 5.55 -51.33 -7.33
N PHE A 53 5.58 -50.38 -6.39
CA PHE A 53 5.84 -50.63 -4.97
C PHE A 53 4.94 -49.79 -4.06
N PRO A 54 3.62 -50.11 -3.99
CA PRO A 54 2.64 -49.32 -3.24
C PRO A 54 2.95 -49.18 -1.75
N GLU A 55 3.75 -50.08 -1.18
CA GLU A 55 4.22 -50.01 0.21
C GLU A 55 5.04 -48.76 0.52
N PHE A 56 5.60 -48.07 -0.48
CA PHE A 56 6.32 -46.80 -0.32
C PHE A 56 5.44 -45.56 -0.60
N ASN A 57 4.17 -45.76 -0.97
CA ASN A 57 3.27 -44.62 -1.23
C ASN A 57 3.05 -43.83 0.05
N SER A 58 3.06 -42.50 -0.08
CA SER A 58 2.87 -41.60 1.06
C SER A 58 2.08 -40.36 0.66
N ALA A 59 1.21 -39.91 1.55
CA ALA A 59 0.53 -38.62 1.44
C ALA A 59 0.57 -37.95 2.81
N SER A 60 1.45 -36.96 2.96
CA SER A 60 1.64 -36.26 4.23
C SER A 60 2.11 -34.82 4.02
N PRO A 61 1.89 -33.93 4.99
CA PRO A 61 2.52 -32.61 4.96
C PRO A 61 4.03 -32.72 5.19
N VAL A 62 4.79 -31.75 4.66
CA VAL A 62 6.17 -31.49 5.11
C VAL A 62 6.10 -31.09 6.58
N ASP A 63 6.83 -31.82 7.44
CA ASP A 63 6.81 -31.62 8.88
C ASP A 63 7.53 -30.32 9.30
N PRO A 64 7.38 -29.88 10.57
CA PRO A 64 8.06 -28.68 11.07
C PRO A 64 9.60 -28.73 11.02
N ASP A 65 10.18 -29.92 10.90
CA ASP A 65 11.63 -30.12 10.75
C ASP A 65 12.06 -30.08 9.26
N GLY A 66 11.12 -29.82 8.33
CA GLY A 66 11.39 -29.74 6.88
C GLY A 66 11.50 -31.10 6.19
N ASN A 67 10.98 -32.16 6.80
CA ASN A 67 11.04 -33.52 6.28
C ASN A 67 9.69 -34.01 5.75
N PHE A 68 9.76 -34.96 4.83
CA PHE A 68 8.62 -35.72 4.33
C PHE A 68 8.74 -37.17 4.80
N LEU A 69 7.64 -37.75 5.29
CA LEU A 69 7.61 -39.13 5.73
C LEU A 69 7.32 -40.04 4.52
N VAL A 70 8.23 -40.98 4.24
CA VAL A 70 8.00 -42.07 3.30
C VAL A 70 8.05 -43.39 4.08
N PRO A 71 7.05 -44.27 3.98
CA PRO A 71 7.10 -45.57 4.65
C PRO A 71 8.40 -46.31 4.36
N ILE A 72 8.93 -47.02 5.36
CA ILE A 72 10.18 -47.81 5.31
C ILE A 72 11.45 -46.94 5.16
N LEU A 73 11.47 -45.94 4.27
CA LEU A 73 12.56 -44.96 4.15
C LEU A 73 12.68 -44.05 5.38
N GLY A 74 11.57 -43.77 6.06
CA GLY A 74 11.49 -42.85 7.20
C GLY A 74 11.36 -41.38 6.76
N ARG A 75 11.91 -40.47 7.56
CA ARG A 75 11.88 -39.03 7.30
C ARG A 75 12.98 -38.62 6.34
N ILE A 76 12.63 -37.91 5.28
CA ILE A 76 13.55 -37.45 4.24
C ILE A 76 13.50 -35.92 4.19
N PRO A 77 14.64 -35.21 4.24
CA PRO A 77 14.63 -33.75 4.16
C PRO A 77 14.26 -33.30 2.75
N VAL A 78 13.20 -32.49 2.65
CA VAL A 78 12.64 -31.98 1.38
C VAL A 78 12.50 -30.45 1.34
N LEU A 79 12.82 -29.77 2.44
CA LEU A 79 12.76 -28.31 2.52
C LEU A 79 13.62 -27.66 1.43
N GLY A 80 13.04 -26.72 0.68
CA GLY A 80 13.69 -26.00 -0.41
C GLY A 80 13.84 -26.79 -1.70
N LEU A 81 13.48 -28.08 -1.73
CA LEU A 81 13.57 -28.91 -2.93
C LEU A 81 12.39 -28.66 -3.87
N THR A 82 12.62 -28.83 -5.17
CA THR A 82 11.54 -28.97 -6.15
C THR A 82 10.94 -30.38 -6.08
N LEU A 83 9.75 -30.57 -6.65
CA LEU A 83 9.14 -31.91 -6.73
C LEU A 83 10.04 -32.90 -7.51
N ASP A 84 10.68 -32.44 -8.59
CA ASP A 84 11.59 -33.27 -9.39
C ASP A 84 12.83 -33.71 -8.57
N GLU A 85 13.36 -32.79 -7.75
CA GLU A 85 14.47 -33.07 -6.83
C GLU A 85 14.03 -34.07 -5.75
N VAL A 86 12.79 -33.96 -5.24
CA VAL A 86 12.21 -34.94 -4.31
C VAL A 86 12.05 -36.31 -4.95
N GLN A 87 11.49 -36.39 -6.17
CA GLN A 87 11.36 -37.64 -6.91
C GLN A 87 12.72 -38.31 -7.11
N THR A 88 13.71 -37.55 -7.55
CA THR A 88 15.08 -38.03 -7.73
C THR A 88 15.68 -38.52 -6.41
N LYS A 89 15.48 -37.77 -5.32
CA LYS A 89 15.98 -38.15 -4.01
C LYS A 89 15.37 -39.47 -3.51
N ILE A 90 14.06 -39.59 -3.57
CA ILE A 90 13.33 -40.80 -3.12
C ILE A 90 13.71 -42.00 -4.00
N ARG A 91 13.76 -41.83 -5.32
CA ARG A 91 14.21 -42.85 -6.29
C ARG A 91 15.59 -43.40 -5.94
N LEU A 92 16.56 -42.52 -5.70
CA LEU A 92 17.93 -42.90 -5.37
C LEU A 92 18.03 -43.59 -4.00
N GLU A 93 17.30 -43.11 -2.98
CA GLU A 93 17.29 -43.71 -1.65
C GLU A 93 16.66 -45.11 -1.64
N LEU A 94 15.55 -45.31 -2.36
CA LEU A 94 14.90 -46.61 -2.52
C LEU A 94 15.79 -47.61 -3.25
N GLY A 95 16.33 -47.22 -4.41
CA GLY A 95 17.18 -48.09 -5.23
C GLY A 95 18.48 -48.51 -4.55
N ARG A 96 18.99 -47.71 -3.60
CA ARG A 96 20.24 -48.03 -2.88
C ARG A 96 20.03 -48.88 -1.63
N LYS A 97 18.92 -48.65 -0.89
CA LYS A 97 18.73 -49.23 0.44
C LYS A 97 17.75 -50.40 0.47
N TYR A 98 16.77 -50.43 -0.43
CA TYR A 98 15.62 -51.33 -0.30
C TYR A 98 15.30 -52.12 -1.58
N LEU A 99 15.62 -51.59 -2.76
CA LEU A 99 15.33 -52.19 -4.05
C LEU A 99 16.61 -52.60 -4.78
N ARG A 100 16.49 -53.48 -5.77
CA ARG A 100 17.62 -53.91 -6.62
C ARG A 100 17.97 -52.89 -7.69
N GLU A 101 16.99 -52.07 -8.08
CA GLU A 101 17.06 -51.08 -9.14
C GLU A 101 16.30 -49.82 -8.71
N GLU A 102 16.55 -48.70 -9.39
CA GLU A 102 15.88 -47.42 -9.12
C GLU A 102 14.42 -47.46 -9.62
N PRO A 103 13.41 -47.31 -8.74
CA PRO A 103 12.03 -47.35 -9.15
C PRO A 103 11.59 -46.05 -9.82
N GLU A 104 10.49 -46.09 -10.56
CA GLU A 104 9.76 -44.88 -10.95
C GLU A 104 9.10 -44.26 -9.70
N VAL A 105 9.28 -42.94 -9.53
CA VAL A 105 8.70 -42.19 -8.41
C VAL A 105 7.99 -40.96 -8.95
N ILE A 106 6.73 -40.79 -8.55
CA ILE A 106 5.90 -39.64 -8.92
C ILE A 106 5.60 -38.85 -7.64
N ALA A 107 6.00 -37.58 -7.60
CA ALA A 107 5.67 -36.67 -6.50
C ALA A 107 4.80 -35.53 -7.00
N VAL A 108 3.73 -35.24 -6.28
CA VAL A 108 2.77 -34.19 -6.65
C VAL A 108 2.47 -33.34 -5.42
N LEU A 109 2.52 -32.01 -5.59
CA LEU A 109 2.01 -31.07 -4.60
C LEU A 109 0.48 -31.08 -4.65
N THR A 110 -0.17 -31.60 -3.61
CA THR A 110 -1.63 -31.69 -3.54
C THR A 110 -2.26 -30.44 -2.95
N THR A 111 -1.64 -29.86 -1.92
CA THR A 111 -2.08 -28.60 -1.31
C THR A 111 -0.86 -27.76 -0.96
N ALA A 112 -0.76 -26.60 -1.60
CA ALA A 112 0.15 -25.55 -1.17
C ALA A 112 -0.45 -24.81 0.02
N ARG A 113 0.37 -24.43 1.00
CA ARG A 113 -0.10 -23.67 2.16
C ARG A 113 -0.24 -22.16 1.86
N PRO A 114 -1.04 -21.41 2.63
CA PRO A 114 -0.97 -19.95 2.62
C PRO A 114 0.46 -19.49 2.88
N VAL A 115 0.94 -18.56 2.05
CA VAL A 115 2.30 -18.05 2.15
C VAL A 115 2.30 -16.73 2.92
N GLN A 116 3.27 -16.58 3.81
CA GLN A 116 3.53 -15.33 4.50
C GLN A 116 4.62 -14.58 3.74
N LEU A 117 4.36 -13.31 3.44
CA LEU A 117 5.31 -12.42 2.77
C LEU A 117 5.33 -11.06 3.45
N THR A 118 6.35 -10.27 3.12
CA THR A 118 6.49 -8.90 3.60
C THR A 118 6.33 -7.92 2.44
N ILE A 119 5.49 -6.90 2.60
CA ILE A 119 5.32 -5.81 1.63
C ILE A 119 5.87 -4.52 2.24
N LEU A 120 6.74 -3.84 1.51
CA LEU A 120 7.46 -2.65 1.96
C LEU A 120 7.49 -1.58 0.86
N GLY A 121 7.95 -0.39 1.25
CA GLY A 121 8.14 0.74 0.34
C GLY A 121 6.88 1.56 0.13
N GLU A 122 6.73 2.11 -1.07
CA GLU A 122 5.65 3.05 -1.42
C GLU A 122 4.33 2.34 -1.73
N VAL A 123 3.76 1.69 -0.71
CA VAL A 123 2.40 1.13 -0.70
C VAL A 123 1.57 1.79 0.41
N GLN A 124 0.24 1.74 0.29
CA GLN A 124 -0.63 2.36 1.29
C GLN A 124 -0.48 1.73 2.68
N ARG A 125 -0.34 0.40 2.76
CA ARG A 125 -0.22 -0.35 4.01
C ARG A 125 0.96 -1.33 3.97
N PRO A 126 2.19 -0.88 4.24
CA PRO A 126 3.33 -1.79 4.36
C PRO A 126 3.14 -2.71 5.58
N GLY A 127 3.66 -3.94 5.52
CA GLY A 127 3.56 -4.91 6.61
C GLY A 127 3.64 -6.37 6.16
N PHE A 128 3.28 -7.27 7.06
CA PHE A 128 3.23 -8.71 6.81
C PHE A 128 1.86 -9.13 6.31
N TYR A 129 1.83 -10.00 5.30
CA TYR A 129 0.61 -10.47 4.66
C TYR A 129 0.61 -11.99 4.57
N SER A 130 -0.53 -12.60 4.90
CA SER A 130 -0.82 -14.00 4.62
C SER A 130 -1.72 -14.05 3.39
N ILE A 131 -1.22 -14.64 2.31
CA ILE A 131 -1.93 -14.73 1.03
C ILE A 131 -2.18 -16.19 0.65
N ALA A 132 -3.18 -16.40 -0.20
CA ALA A 132 -3.44 -17.72 -0.74
C ALA A 132 -2.26 -18.17 -1.63
N PRO A 133 -2.06 -19.49 -1.80
CA PRO A 133 -1.13 -19.98 -2.80
C PRO A 133 -1.50 -19.46 -4.20
N ASN A 134 -0.50 -19.23 -5.04
CA ASN A 134 -0.67 -18.73 -6.42
C ASN A 134 -1.28 -17.33 -6.54
N THR A 135 -1.37 -16.55 -5.46
CA THR A 135 -1.72 -15.12 -5.55
C THR A 135 -0.62 -14.38 -6.32
N SER A 136 -1.02 -13.59 -7.33
CA SER A 136 -0.08 -12.83 -8.16
C SER A 136 0.43 -11.59 -7.43
N LEU A 137 1.62 -11.10 -7.83
CA LEU A 137 2.21 -9.87 -7.30
C LEU A 137 1.23 -8.68 -7.32
N VAL A 138 0.46 -8.55 -8.39
CA VAL A 138 -0.55 -7.49 -8.53
C VAL A 138 -1.59 -7.59 -7.40
N GLN A 139 -2.15 -8.76 -7.16
CA GLN A 139 -3.15 -8.96 -6.10
C GLN A 139 -2.56 -8.66 -4.72
N VAL A 140 -1.28 -8.97 -4.51
CA VAL A 140 -0.56 -8.66 -3.27
C VAL A 140 -0.43 -7.14 -3.06
N ILE A 141 -0.05 -6.39 -4.09
CA ILE A 141 0.01 -4.93 -4.03
C ILE A 141 -1.38 -4.32 -3.79
N LEU A 142 -2.42 -4.87 -4.40
CA LEU A 142 -3.80 -4.43 -4.18
C LEU A 142 -4.28 -4.73 -2.74
N ALA A 143 -3.91 -5.88 -2.17
CA ALA A 143 -4.18 -6.21 -0.78
C ALA A 143 -3.52 -5.19 0.17
N ALA A 144 -2.35 -4.67 -0.20
CA ALA A 144 -1.66 -3.57 0.49
C ALA A 144 -2.32 -2.19 0.31
N GLY A 145 -3.41 -2.10 -0.46
CA GLY A 145 -4.12 -0.85 -0.75
C GLY A 145 -3.58 -0.10 -1.98
N GLY A 146 -2.73 -0.73 -2.79
CA GLY A 146 -2.12 -0.12 -3.97
C GLY A 146 -0.87 0.72 -3.66
N GLY A 147 -0.18 1.16 -4.72
CA GLY A 147 0.96 2.07 -4.62
C GLY A 147 0.54 3.48 -4.18
N THR A 148 1.41 4.16 -3.43
CA THR A 148 1.23 5.59 -3.11
C THR A 148 1.43 6.45 -4.37
N PRO A 149 1.11 7.77 -4.35
CA PRO A 149 1.39 8.67 -5.46
C PRO A 149 2.90 8.84 -5.75
N ARG A 150 3.75 8.39 -4.82
CA ARG A 150 5.21 8.41 -4.94
C ARG A 150 5.78 7.03 -5.28
N ALA A 151 4.95 6.02 -5.55
CA ALA A 151 5.40 4.71 -5.97
C ALA A 151 5.99 4.74 -7.39
N ASP A 152 7.13 4.10 -7.60
CA ASP A 152 7.63 3.80 -8.95
C ASP A 152 7.21 2.39 -9.36
N LEU A 153 6.09 2.30 -10.08
CA LEU A 153 5.58 1.02 -10.60
C LEU A 153 6.47 0.39 -11.69
N ARG A 154 7.52 1.07 -12.18
CA ARG A 154 8.55 0.47 -13.05
C ARG A 154 9.58 -0.35 -12.28
N SER A 155 9.61 -0.20 -10.95
CA SER A 155 10.63 -0.77 -10.08
C SER A 155 10.01 -1.37 -8.83
N ILE A 156 9.44 -2.56 -9.00
CA ILE A 156 9.00 -3.39 -7.88
C ILE A 156 10.00 -4.50 -7.71
N LEU A 157 10.64 -4.57 -6.55
CA LEU A 157 11.65 -5.58 -6.25
C LEU A 157 10.97 -6.74 -5.53
N VAL A 158 11.19 -7.95 -6.01
CA VAL A 158 10.83 -9.16 -5.30
C VAL A 158 12.10 -9.88 -4.91
N ARG A 159 12.27 -10.06 -3.61
CA ARG A 159 13.45 -10.68 -3.01
C ARG A 159 13.06 -11.95 -2.28
N ARG A 160 13.75 -13.04 -2.60
CA ARG A 160 13.58 -14.36 -1.99
C ARG A 160 14.90 -14.84 -1.41
N VAL A 161 14.85 -15.32 -0.17
CA VAL A 161 16.00 -15.97 0.47
C VAL A 161 15.78 -17.48 0.41
N LEU A 162 16.71 -18.19 -0.23
CA LEU A 162 16.69 -19.65 -0.31
C LEU A 162 17.23 -20.28 0.98
N VAL A 163 17.00 -21.58 1.15
CA VAL A 163 17.41 -22.34 2.35
C VAL A 163 18.93 -22.33 2.58
N ASP A 164 19.71 -22.26 1.50
CA ASP A 164 21.17 -22.15 1.52
C ASP A 164 21.68 -20.72 1.84
N GLY A 165 20.78 -19.76 2.04
CA GLY A 165 21.08 -18.35 2.26
C GLY A 165 21.26 -17.53 0.98
N THR A 166 21.17 -18.15 -0.20
CA THR A 166 21.23 -17.44 -1.48
C THR A 166 20.05 -16.47 -1.61
N VAL A 167 20.34 -15.20 -1.92
CA VAL A 167 19.32 -14.17 -2.14
C VAL A 167 19.08 -14.04 -3.64
N LEU A 168 17.86 -14.38 -4.06
CA LEU A 168 17.35 -14.07 -5.39
C LEU A 168 16.62 -12.73 -5.33
N GLU A 169 16.89 -11.84 -6.26
CA GLU A 169 16.20 -10.56 -6.37
C GLU A 169 15.87 -10.30 -7.83
N GLU A 170 14.63 -9.86 -8.09
CA GLU A 170 14.16 -9.53 -9.43
C GLU A 170 13.43 -8.20 -9.41
N LYS A 171 13.63 -7.41 -10.47
CA LYS A 171 12.93 -6.15 -10.70
C LYS A 171 11.78 -6.35 -11.67
N LEU A 172 10.59 -5.94 -11.27
CA LEU A 172 9.37 -6.02 -12.07
C LEU A 172 8.90 -4.62 -12.46
N ASP A 173 8.46 -4.51 -13.70
CA ASP A 173 7.80 -3.32 -14.25
C ASP A 173 6.31 -3.62 -14.45
N LEU A 174 5.47 -3.00 -13.62
CA LEU A 174 4.02 -3.03 -13.76
C LEU A 174 3.48 -1.79 -14.50
N TYR A 175 4.29 -0.75 -14.70
CA TYR A 175 3.88 0.49 -15.36
C TYR A 175 3.81 0.32 -16.88
N THR A 176 4.89 -0.16 -17.51
CA THR A 176 4.98 -0.24 -18.97
C THR A 176 3.89 -1.13 -19.57
N PRO A 177 3.61 -2.35 -19.04
CA PRO A 177 2.55 -3.19 -19.57
C PRO A 177 1.16 -2.59 -19.32
N LEU A 178 0.96 -1.92 -18.19
CA LEU A 178 -0.31 -1.26 -17.85
C LEU A 178 -0.66 -0.17 -18.87
N ILE A 179 0.30 0.68 -19.26
CA ILE A 179 0.04 1.76 -20.22
C ILE A 179 -0.07 1.27 -21.67
N LYS A 180 0.56 0.13 -21.99
CA LYS A 180 0.53 -0.48 -23.33
C LYS A 180 -0.62 -1.48 -23.51
N GLY A 181 -1.33 -1.85 -22.44
CA GLY A 181 -2.35 -2.91 -22.47
C GLY A 181 -1.76 -4.31 -22.68
N GLU A 182 -0.51 -4.53 -22.25
CA GLU A 182 0.19 -5.81 -22.35
C GLU A 182 -0.07 -6.67 -21.09
N ARG A 183 0.24 -7.97 -21.18
CA ARG A 183 0.15 -8.87 -20.02
C ARG A 183 1.16 -8.44 -18.95
N LEU A 184 0.67 -8.25 -17.72
CA LEU A 184 1.53 -7.95 -16.57
C LEU A 184 2.46 -9.15 -16.26
N PRO A 185 3.68 -8.89 -15.75
CA PRO A 185 4.57 -9.92 -15.24
C PRO A 185 3.87 -10.86 -14.25
N ASP A 186 3.98 -12.16 -14.51
CA ASP A 186 3.34 -13.21 -13.72
C ASP A 186 4.39 -13.94 -12.88
N LEU A 187 4.93 -13.23 -11.89
CA LEU A 187 5.88 -13.82 -10.94
C LEU A 187 5.13 -14.51 -9.80
N ARG A 188 5.40 -15.80 -9.62
CA ARG A 188 4.88 -16.59 -8.50
C ARG A 188 5.62 -16.25 -7.20
N LEU A 189 4.85 -15.82 -6.20
CA LEU A 189 5.33 -15.56 -4.86
C LEU A 189 5.35 -16.84 -4.00
N GLN A 190 6.29 -16.91 -3.07
CA GLN A 190 6.46 -18.00 -2.10
C GLN A 190 6.61 -17.44 -0.67
N GLY A 191 6.57 -18.34 0.30
CA GLY A 191 6.78 -18.00 1.70
C GLY A 191 8.13 -17.34 1.91
N GLY A 192 8.17 -16.28 2.72
CA GLY A 192 9.38 -15.54 3.02
C GLY A 192 9.76 -14.48 1.97
N ASP A 193 9.01 -14.34 0.88
CA ASP A 193 9.26 -13.29 -0.11
C ASP A 193 9.09 -11.89 0.50
N ALA A 194 9.95 -10.98 0.05
CA ALA A 194 9.85 -9.56 0.33
C ALA A 194 9.53 -8.81 -0.97
N VAL A 195 8.40 -8.11 -0.98
CA VAL A 195 7.96 -7.25 -2.08
C VAL A 195 8.22 -5.81 -1.69
N VAL A 196 9.10 -5.13 -2.43
CA VAL A 196 9.46 -3.73 -2.17
C VAL A 196 9.01 -2.87 -3.35
N VAL A 197 8.07 -1.96 -3.10
CA VAL A 197 7.67 -0.97 -4.11
C VAL A 197 8.60 0.23 -3.98
N SER A 198 9.42 0.47 -5.01
CA SER A 198 10.41 1.55 -4.95
C SER A 198 9.74 2.92 -4.91
N LYS A 199 10.45 3.89 -4.34
CA LYS A 199 10.05 5.29 -4.38
C LYS A 199 10.48 5.93 -5.70
N LEU A 200 9.57 6.69 -6.29
CA LEU A 200 9.84 7.52 -7.44
C LEU A 200 10.61 8.76 -7.00
N GLU A 201 11.91 8.78 -7.27
CA GLU A 201 12.79 9.90 -6.94
C GLU A 201 12.50 11.13 -7.80
N VAL A 202 12.77 12.32 -7.22
CA VAL A 202 12.68 13.60 -7.93
C VAL A 202 13.71 13.61 -9.05
N GLY A 203 13.27 13.91 -10.27
CA GLY A 203 14.12 13.88 -11.47
C GLY A 203 14.13 12.53 -12.22
N GLN A 204 13.59 11.45 -11.63
CA GLN A 204 13.39 10.16 -12.32
C GLN A 204 12.01 10.04 -12.98
N GLU A 205 11.31 11.16 -13.16
CA GLU A 205 9.93 11.23 -13.67
C GLU A 205 9.83 11.05 -15.19
N THR A 206 10.96 11.13 -15.91
CA THR A 206 10.98 11.00 -17.37
C THR A 206 10.34 9.69 -17.81
N GLY A 207 9.28 9.80 -18.63
CA GLY A 207 8.52 8.65 -19.13
C GLY A 207 7.50 8.05 -18.15
N TYR A 208 7.36 8.60 -16.94
CA TYR A 208 6.42 8.14 -15.92
C TYR A 208 5.29 9.15 -15.68
N ASN A 209 4.06 8.80 -16.04
CA ASN A 209 2.91 9.67 -15.83
C ASN A 209 2.21 9.36 -14.50
N ARG A 210 2.54 10.14 -13.46
CA ARG A 210 1.96 10.01 -12.11
C ARG A 210 0.44 10.15 -12.09
N THR A 211 -0.11 11.11 -12.84
CA THR A 211 -1.56 11.37 -12.88
C THR A 211 -2.32 10.20 -13.49
N LEU A 212 -1.74 9.57 -14.52
CA LEU A 212 -2.30 8.37 -15.12
C LEU A 212 -2.30 7.23 -14.10
N VAL A 213 -1.15 6.96 -13.46
CA VAL A 213 -1.02 5.87 -12.48
C VAL A 213 -1.95 6.04 -11.29
N ALA A 214 -2.06 7.26 -10.76
CA ALA A 214 -2.94 7.59 -9.64
C ALA A 214 -4.41 7.22 -9.89
N ARG A 215 -4.83 7.13 -11.16
CA ARG A 215 -6.19 6.79 -11.58
C ARG A 215 -6.36 5.32 -11.96
N THR A 216 -5.34 4.50 -11.75
CA THR A 216 -5.37 3.06 -12.05
C THR A 216 -5.78 2.25 -10.83
N THR A 217 -6.16 1.00 -11.04
CA THR A 217 -6.44 0.07 -9.94
C THR A 217 -5.19 -0.28 -9.14
N LEU A 218 -3.98 -0.11 -9.69
CA LEU A 218 -2.71 -0.43 -9.01
C LEU A 218 -2.28 0.63 -7.99
N ALA A 219 -2.88 1.81 -8.01
CA ALA A 219 -2.62 2.87 -7.04
C ALA A 219 -3.67 2.83 -5.91
N GLN A 220 -3.38 3.52 -4.81
CA GLN A 220 -4.40 3.79 -3.80
C GLN A 220 -5.58 4.53 -4.43
N GLN A 221 -6.80 4.09 -4.11
CA GLN A 221 -8.01 4.56 -4.79
C GLN A 221 -8.44 5.95 -4.33
N ASN A 222 -8.22 6.25 -3.05
CA ASN A 222 -8.57 7.53 -2.45
C ASN A 222 -7.35 8.11 -1.72
N ILE A 223 -7.31 9.43 -1.65
CA ILE A 223 -6.40 10.19 -0.81
C ILE A 223 -7.22 11.00 0.20
N THR A 224 -6.63 11.26 1.35
CA THR A 224 -7.22 12.12 2.38
C THR A 224 -6.47 13.42 2.42
N VAL A 225 -7.18 14.51 2.16
CA VAL A 225 -6.66 15.87 2.35
C VAL A 225 -7.31 16.51 3.57
N ARG A 226 -6.60 17.45 4.19
CA ARG A 226 -7.09 18.17 5.37
C ARG A 226 -7.41 19.59 4.95
N VAL A 227 -8.62 20.04 5.19
CA VAL A 227 -9.02 21.42 4.93
C VAL A 227 -9.18 22.15 6.25
N LEU A 228 -8.42 23.23 6.42
CA LEU A 228 -8.55 24.20 7.48
C LEU A 228 -9.30 25.41 6.92
N ALA A 229 -10.54 25.59 7.36
CA ALA A 229 -11.38 26.70 6.92
C ALA A 229 -11.93 27.46 8.12
N PRO A 230 -12.28 28.76 7.98
CA PRO A 230 -12.90 29.50 9.05
C PRO A 230 -14.29 28.95 9.38
N SER A 231 -14.64 28.84 10.67
CA SER A 231 -15.97 28.41 11.14
C SER A 231 -16.70 29.50 11.95
N ILE A 232 -18.01 29.35 12.07
CA ILE A 232 -18.93 30.24 12.82
C ILE A 232 -19.03 29.74 14.28
N PRO A 233 -19.11 30.64 15.29
CA PRO A 233 -19.13 32.11 15.22
C PRO A 233 -17.73 32.75 15.11
N SER A 234 -16.70 32.09 15.62
CA SER A 234 -15.30 32.50 15.57
C SER A 234 -14.41 31.29 15.85
N GLY A 235 -14.15 30.46 14.83
CA GLY A 235 -13.26 29.32 14.95
C GLY A 235 -12.59 28.94 13.63
N ILE A 236 -11.86 27.83 13.66
CA ILE A 236 -11.32 27.14 12.49
C ILE A 236 -11.93 25.74 12.51
N SER A 237 -12.56 25.32 11.42
CA SER A 237 -12.94 23.94 11.20
C SER A 237 -11.79 23.20 10.52
N LEU A 238 -11.44 22.05 11.09
CA LEU A 238 -10.59 21.06 10.44
C LEU A 238 -11.50 19.98 9.86
N ARG A 239 -11.41 19.75 8.56
CA ARG A 239 -12.17 18.71 7.86
C ARG A 239 -11.23 17.79 7.12
N ASN A 240 -11.33 16.49 7.37
CA ASN A 240 -10.71 15.48 6.52
C ASN A 240 -11.63 15.23 5.33
N VAL A 241 -11.12 15.38 4.11
CA VAL A 241 -11.86 15.16 2.88
C VAL A 241 -11.20 13.99 2.16
N SER A 242 -11.92 12.87 2.07
CA SER A 242 -11.51 11.73 1.24
C SER A 242 -11.97 11.99 -0.19
N ILE A 243 -11.03 11.98 -1.12
CA ILE A 243 -11.26 12.22 -2.55
C ILE A 243 -10.59 11.12 -3.37
N PRO A 244 -11.04 10.88 -4.62
CA PRO A 244 -10.36 9.97 -5.52
C PRO A 244 -8.89 10.38 -5.73
N ASN A 245 -8.00 9.39 -5.85
CA ASN A 245 -6.62 9.65 -6.19
C ASN A 245 -6.49 10.23 -7.61
N GLY A 246 -5.57 11.15 -7.80
CA GLY A 246 -5.44 11.94 -9.03
C GLY A 246 -6.41 13.13 -9.11
N SER A 247 -7.16 13.43 -8.04
CA SER A 247 -7.88 14.69 -7.87
C SER A 247 -6.93 15.88 -7.77
N THR A 248 -7.45 17.05 -8.13
CA THR A 248 -6.74 18.32 -8.21
C THR A 248 -7.22 19.28 -7.12
N PHE A 249 -6.46 20.36 -6.93
CA PHE A 249 -6.77 21.42 -5.99
C PHE A 249 -8.21 21.95 -6.15
N LEU A 250 -8.68 22.16 -7.38
CA LEU A 250 -10.06 22.61 -7.63
C LEU A 250 -11.13 21.61 -7.20
N ASP A 251 -10.88 20.30 -7.29
CA ASP A 251 -11.86 19.28 -6.89
C ASP A 251 -12.20 19.41 -5.40
N VAL A 252 -11.22 19.79 -4.57
CA VAL A 252 -11.42 20.01 -3.14
C VAL A 252 -12.04 21.36 -2.86
N VAL A 253 -11.54 22.43 -3.50
CA VAL A 253 -12.08 23.78 -3.28
C VAL A 253 -13.55 23.87 -3.71
N ALA A 254 -13.93 23.20 -4.80
CA ALA A 254 -15.31 23.13 -5.25
C ALA A 254 -16.23 22.38 -4.26
N SER A 255 -15.67 21.50 -3.42
CA SER A 255 -16.40 20.77 -2.38
C SER A 255 -16.60 21.55 -1.07
N LEU A 256 -16.06 22.77 -0.99
CA LEU A 256 -16.21 23.64 0.19
C LEU A 256 -17.61 24.27 0.22
N PRO A 257 -18.22 24.41 1.41
CA PRO A 257 -19.56 24.96 1.53
C PRO A 257 -19.66 26.38 0.96
N VAL A 258 -20.60 26.57 0.04
CA VAL A 258 -20.80 27.82 -0.72
C VAL A 258 -21.35 28.96 0.15
N SER A 259 -21.94 28.64 1.30
CA SER A 259 -22.60 29.56 2.22
C SER A 259 -21.68 30.67 2.77
N ASP A 260 -20.36 30.48 2.69
CA ASP A 260 -19.36 31.36 3.31
C ASP A 260 -18.60 32.26 2.30
N ARG A 261 -19.04 32.37 1.05
CA ARG A 261 -18.35 33.14 -0.02
C ARG A 261 -18.09 34.63 0.28
N LEU A 262 -18.85 35.25 1.18
CA LEU A 262 -18.63 36.65 1.61
C LEU A 262 -17.54 36.78 2.69
N ARG A 263 -17.16 35.67 3.33
CA ARG A 263 -16.27 35.62 4.51
C ARG A 263 -15.03 34.76 4.31
N ILE A 264 -15.03 33.88 3.31
CA ILE A 264 -13.91 33.02 2.94
C ILE A 264 -13.16 33.64 1.76
N ASN A 265 -11.85 33.83 1.91
CA ASN A 265 -11.00 34.28 0.83
C ASN A 265 -10.78 33.14 -0.17
N VAL A 266 -11.43 33.24 -1.33
CA VAL A 266 -11.26 32.31 -2.46
C VAL A 266 -10.29 32.85 -3.52
N ASN A 267 -9.71 34.03 -3.30
CA ASN A 267 -8.69 34.59 -4.20
C ASN A 267 -7.33 33.96 -3.93
N GLU A 268 -7.05 33.67 -2.66
CA GLU A 268 -5.79 33.11 -2.18
C GLU A 268 -6.06 32.00 -1.17
N VAL A 269 -5.58 30.80 -1.49
CA VAL A 269 -5.68 29.60 -0.67
C VAL A 269 -4.30 28.98 -0.58
N SER A 270 -3.86 28.63 0.61
CA SER A 270 -2.53 28.04 0.80
C SER A 270 -2.64 26.52 0.80
N LEU A 271 -1.80 25.85 0.00
CA LEU A 271 -1.54 24.43 0.09
C LEU A 271 -0.24 24.21 0.85
N LEU A 272 -0.29 23.39 1.90
CA LEU A 272 0.88 22.88 2.60
C LEU A 272 1.08 21.41 2.23
N ARG A 273 2.29 21.07 1.79
CA ARG A 273 2.71 19.70 1.46
C ARG A 273 3.99 19.35 2.18
N PHE A 274 4.07 18.14 2.74
CA PHE A 274 5.32 17.64 3.31
C PHE A 274 6.27 17.17 2.20
N ASP A 275 7.42 17.83 2.11
CA ASP A 275 8.51 17.45 1.23
C ASP A 275 9.50 16.58 2.01
N SER A 276 9.46 15.28 1.74
CA SER A 276 10.37 14.30 2.38
C SER A 276 11.83 14.51 2.02
N ALA A 277 12.15 15.13 0.86
CA ALA A 277 13.53 15.36 0.46
C ALA A 277 14.13 16.56 1.19
N LYS A 278 13.31 17.58 1.48
CA LYS A 278 13.72 18.77 2.24
C LYS A 278 13.51 18.62 3.76
N GLY A 279 12.87 17.54 4.20
CA GLY A 279 12.55 17.29 5.61
C GLY A 279 11.61 18.34 6.21
N GLY A 280 10.77 18.98 5.40
CA GLY A 280 10.01 20.16 5.80
C GLY A 280 8.71 20.34 5.02
N ILE A 281 7.90 21.30 5.48
CA ILE A 281 6.64 21.65 4.82
C ILE A 281 6.92 22.72 3.77
N VAL A 282 6.46 22.47 2.55
CA VAL A 282 6.44 23.47 1.47
C VAL A 282 5.04 24.08 1.42
N SER A 283 4.98 25.41 1.46
CA SER A 283 3.75 26.18 1.34
C SER A 283 3.66 26.81 -0.04
N GLN A 284 2.53 26.66 -0.72
CA GLN A 284 2.23 27.30 -2.00
C GLN A 284 0.90 28.03 -1.90
N THR A 285 0.90 29.32 -2.24
CA THR A 285 -0.35 30.08 -2.38
C THR A 285 -0.90 29.89 -3.79
N LEU A 286 -2.15 29.48 -3.87
CA LEU A 286 -2.87 29.18 -5.11
C LEU A 286 -4.11 30.06 -5.23
N SER A 287 -4.49 30.38 -6.46
CA SER A 287 -5.72 31.11 -6.76
C SER A 287 -6.76 30.20 -7.43
N PRO A 288 -7.81 29.78 -6.70
CA PRO A 288 -8.94 29.04 -7.29
C PRO A 288 -9.56 29.73 -8.51
N ILE A 289 -9.65 31.07 -8.48
CA ILE A 289 -10.25 31.85 -9.57
C ILE A 289 -9.36 31.80 -10.82
N ALA A 290 -8.05 31.94 -10.67
CA ALA A 290 -7.13 31.81 -11.79
C ALA A 290 -7.14 30.40 -12.38
N ALA A 291 -7.21 29.37 -11.52
CA ALA A 291 -7.36 27.97 -11.94
C ALA A 291 -8.63 27.75 -12.80
N VAL A 292 -9.79 28.27 -12.37
CA VAL A 292 -11.04 28.19 -13.14
C VAL A 292 -10.96 28.96 -14.47
N ARG A 293 -10.18 30.05 -14.51
CA ARG A 293 -9.92 30.82 -15.74
C ARG A 293 -8.91 30.17 -16.69
N GLY A 294 -8.39 28.98 -16.36
CA GLY A 294 -7.53 28.19 -17.22
C GLY A 294 -6.04 28.24 -16.90
N ASP A 295 -5.63 28.89 -15.81
CA ASP A 295 -4.24 28.81 -15.35
C ASP A 295 -3.97 27.46 -14.67
N ILE A 296 -3.42 26.53 -15.45
CA ILE A 296 -3.11 25.17 -14.98
C ILE A 296 -2.09 25.13 -13.85
N SER A 297 -1.23 26.15 -13.71
CA SER A 297 -0.25 26.22 -12.61
C SER A 297 -0.92 26.38 -11.24
N GLN A 298 -2.17 26.82 -11.24
CA GLN A 298 -2.98 27.05 -10.05
C GLN A 298 -3.86 25.85 -9.70
N ASN A 299 -3.98 24.86 -10.60
CA ASN A 299 -4.77 23.64 -10.38
C ASN A 299 -3.88 22.40 -10.23
N ILE A 300 -3.09 22.36 -9.18
CA ILE A 300 -2.10 21.30 -8.98
C ILE A 300 -2.76 19.98 -8.52
N PRO A 301 -2.20 18.82 -8.91
CA PRO A 301 -2.64 17.52 -8.39
C PRO A 301 -2.34 17.42 -6.90
N LEU A 302 -3.27 16.83 -6.15
CA LEU A 302 -3.15 16.68 -4.69
C LEU A 302 -2.47 15.36 -4.32
N GLU A 303 -1.75 15.38 -3.21
CA GLU A 303 -1.12 14.22 -2.58
C GLU A 303 -1.86 13.86 -1.28
N ASP A 304 -1.70 12.61 -0.83
CA ASP A 304 -2.23 12.20 0.46
C ASP A 304 -1.60 13.03 1.60
N GLN A 305 -2.42 13.41 2.58
CA GLN A 305 -2.07 14.29 3.69
C GLN A 305 -1.75 15.75 3.34
N ASP A 306 -2.02 16.20 2.10
CA ASP A 306 -2.00 17.62 1.79
C ASP A 306 -2.94 18.41 2.72
N VAL A 307 -2.50 19.60 3.14
CA VAL A 307 -3.29 20.50 3.98
C VAL A 307 -3.62 21.76 3.19
N ILE A 308 -4.92 22.03 3.03
CA ILE A 308 -5.42 23.22 2.37
C ILE A 308 -5.91 24.20 3.45
N ILE A 309 -5.33 25.39 3.47
CA ILE A 309 -5.67 26.46 4.40
C ILE A 309 -6.39 27.56 3.64
N VAL A 310 -7.58 27.88 4.12
CA VAL A 310 -8.42 28.93 3.57
C VAL A 310 -8.55 30.02 4.61
N THR A 311 -8.27 31.27 4.24
CA THR A 311 -8.30 32.42 5.15
C THR A 311 -9.64 33.15 5.09
N ARG A 312 -9.89 34.04 6.07
CA ARG A 312 -11.07 34.92 6.06
C ARG A 312 -10.84 36.07 5.06
N THR A 313 -11.93 36.61 4.49
CA THR A 313 -11.89 37.93 3.84
C THR A 313 -11.83 39.02 4.90
N LEU A 314 -11.34 40.21 4.53
CA LEU A 314 -11.41 41.42 5.38
C LEU A 314 -12.82 41.66 5.95
N LEU A 315 -13.85 41.50 5.12
CA LEU A 315 -15.24 41.65 5.56
C LEU A 315 -15.64 40.54 6.56
N GLY A 316 -15.15 39.31 6.37
CA GLY A 316 -15.35 38.19 7.29
C GLY A 316 -14.66 38.36 8.64
N GLU A 317 -13.48 38.99 8.68
CA GLU A 317 -12.79 39.35 9.93
C GLU A 317 -13.55 40.41 10.71
N ILE A 318 -14.04 41.45 10.03
CA ILE A 318 -14.84 42.52 10.64
C ILE A 318 -16.14 41.96 11.22
N PHE A 319 -16.86 41.10 10.49
CA PHE A 319 -18.08 40.47 11.02
C PHE A 319 -17.81 39.54 12.20
N ALA A 320 -16.68 38.82 12.21
CA ALA A 320 -16.29 37.99 13.34
C ALA A 320 -15.99 38.85 14.58
N ALA A 321 -15.23 39.94 14.42
CA ALA A 321 -14.96 40.89 15.48
C ALA A 321 -16.25 41.55 16.01
N PHE A 322 -17.16 41.96 15.12
CA PHE A 322 -18.45 42.52 15.49
C PHE A 322 -19.31 41.53 16.29
N ASN A 323 -19.33 40.25 15.92
CA ASN A 323 -20.05 39.23 16.66
C ASN A 323 -19.47 39.00 18.07
N ILE A 324 -18.14 39.08 18.25
CA ILE A 324 -17.51 38.98 19.58
C ILE A 324 -17.89 40.19 20.45
N ILE A 325 -17.90 41.39 19.87
CA ILE A 325 -18.26 42.63 20.58
C ILE A 325 -19.75 42.65 20.95
N THR A 326 -20.62 42.11 20.09
CA THR A 326 -22.08 42.12 20.29
C THR A 326 -22.63 40.90 21.02
N GLN A 327 -21.82 39.86 21.27
CA GLN A 327 -22.22 38.67 22.02
C GLN A 327 -22.83 39.02 23.39
N PRO A 328 -22.18 39.82 24.25
CA PRO A 328 -22.75 40.19 25.55
C PRO A 328 -24.10 40.91 25.44
N ILE A 329 -24.28 41.75 24.42
CA ILE A 329 -25.52 42.51 24.19
C ILE A 329 -26.65 41.56 23.75
N ARG A 330 -26.34 40.58 22.89
CA ARG A 330 -27.32 39.55 22.48
C ARG A 330 -27.69 38.63 23.62
N ASP A 331 -26.73 38.27 24.48
CA ASP A 331 -26.97 37.44 25.67
C ASP A 331 -27.85 38.17 26.70
N ILE A 332 -27.65 39.48 26.87
CA ILE A 332 -28.52 40.31 27.69
C ILE A 332 -29.92 40.44 27.06
N SER A 333 -29.99 40.62 25.74
CA SER A 333 -31.28 40.73 25.02
C SER A 333 -32.09 39.43 25.09
N SER A 334 -31.43 38.27 24.94
CA SER A 334 -32.07 36.97 25.09
C SER A 334 -32.50 36.73 26.53
N PHE A 335 -31.69 37.12 27.52
CA PHE A 335 -32.08 37.11 28.93
C PHE A 335 -33.32 37.99 29.19
N THR A 336 -33.37 39.21 28.66
CA THR A 336 -34.53 40.10 28.81
C THR A 336 -35.78 39.55 28.12
N ASN A 337 -35.67 38.96 26.94
CA ASN A 337 -36.80 38.34 26.27
C ASN A 337 -37.26 37.07 27.02
N THR A 338 -36.33 36.30 27.60
CA THR A 338 -36.68 35.17 28.47
C THR A 338 -37.43 35.63 29.72
N ILE A 339 -37.02 36.75 30.34
CA ILE A 339 -37.71 37.36 31.49
C ILE A 339 -39.12 37.88 31.09
N LEU A 340 -39.23 38.51 29.92
CA LEU A 340 -40.51 39.03 29.40
C LEU A 340 -41.47 37.90 29.02
N ASP A 341 -40.99 36.81 28.42
CA ASP A 341 -41.79 35.61 28.15
C ASP A 341 -42.20 34.89 29.43
N PHE A 342 -41.34 34.86 30.45
CA PHE A 342 -41.71 34.41 31.81
C PHE A 342 -42.85 35.28 32.37
N GLY A 343 -42.75 36.60 32.25
CA GLY A 343 -43.80 37.53 32.67
C GLY A 343 -45.12 37.37 31.91
N ASN A 344 -45.06 37.13 30.61
CA ASN A 344 -46.25 36.89 29.78
C ASN A 344 -46.91 35.53 30.05
N GLN A 345 -46.14 34.50 30.39
CA GLN A 345 -46.72 33.23 30.88
C GLN A 345 -47.50 33.43 32.17
N PHE A 346 -47.00 34.23 33.12
CA PHE A 346 -47.74 34.53 34.36
C PHE A 346 -49.02 35.35 34.13
N ASN A 347 -49.04 36.26 33.15
CA ASN A 347 -50.25 37.02 32.81
C ASN A 347 -51.34 36.17 32.15
N ASN A 348 -50.99 35.05 31.49
CA ASN A 348 -51.96 34.12 30.92
C ASN A 348 -52.59 33.14 31.93
N PHE A 349 -52.13 33.11 33.19
CA PHE A 349 -52.77 32.35 34.28
C PHE A 349 -53.83 33.16 35.04
N ASN A 350 -54.00 34.45 34.74
CA ASN A 350 -54.90 35.37 35.46
C ASN A 350 -56.08 35.87 34.61
N ASN A 351 -56.43 35.20 33.50
CA ASN A 351 -57.66 35.44 32.73
C ASN A 351 -58.50 34.18 32.60
#